data_AF-A0A2A5WNE3-F1
#
_entry.id   AF-A0A2A5WNE3-F1
#
_cell.length_a   1.000
_cell.length_b   1.000
_cell.length_c   1.000
_cell.angle_alpha   90.00
_cell.angle_beta   90.00
_cell.angle_gamma   90.00
#
_symmetry.space_group_name_H-M   'P 1'
#
loop_
_entity.id
_entity.type
_entity.pdbx_description
1 polymer ?
#
loop_
_entity_poly.entity_id
_entity_poly.type
_entity_poly.pdbx_seq_one_letter_code
_entity_poly.pdbx_strand_id
1 'polypeptide(L)' 'MTNSIIGGAALDVLDVEPPPASNPLLTAPNCIITPHIAWYAKEARARLMQIAADNLSAFLGGNAVNTVG' A
#
# COMPACT_ATOMS: atom_id res chain seq x y z
N MET A 1 -9.57 -18.74 -0.80
CA MET A 1 -9.99 -19.11 -2.18
C MET A 1 -10.29 -20.59 -2.25
N THR A 2 -11.22 -21.06 -1.43
CA THR A 2 -11.44 -22.50 -1.19
C THR A 2 -12.73 -23.01 -1.80
N ASN A 3 -13.71 -22.13 -2.05
CA ASN A 3 -15.02 -22.51 -2.60
C ASN A 3 -15.18 -22.13 -4.08
N SER A 4 -14.09 -21.76 -4.76
CA SER A 4 -14.03 -21.43 -6.20
C SER A 4 -15.08 -20.44 -6.72
N ILE A 5 -15.61 -19.57 -5.86
CA ILE A 5 -16.57 -18.52 -6.24
C ILE A 5 -15.91 -17.48 -7.16
N ILE A 6 -14.62 -17.22 -6.94
CA ILE A 6 -13.78 -16.38 -7.79
C ILE A 6 -12.62 -17.20 -8.34
N GLY A 7 -12.16 -16.88 -9.54
CA GLY A 7 -11.06 -17.60 -10.21
C GLY A 7 -9.68 -17.38 -9.58
N GLY A 8 -9.49 -16.27 -8.86
CA GLY A 8 -8.25 -15.93 -8.17
C GLY A 8 -8.27 -14.49 -7.63
N ALA A 9 -7.20 -14.08 -6.97
CA ALA A 9 -6.94 -12.68 -6.62
C ALA A 9 -5.44 -12.36 -6.61
N ALA A 10 -5.11 -11.11 -6.90
CA ALA A 10 -3.80 -10.53 -6.70
C ALA A 10 -3.92 -9.41 -5.67
N LEU A 11 -3.20 -9.50 -4.56
CA LEU A 11 -3.30 -8.60 -3.41
C LEU A 11 -1.95 -7.93 -3.16
N ASP A 12 -1.94 -6.61 -2.97
CA ASP A 12 -0.74 -5.88 -2.52
C ASP A 12 -0.78 -5.57 -1.03
N VAL A 13 -1.96 -5.57 -0.42
CA VAL A 13 -2.16 -5.24 0.99
C VAL A 13 -2.82 -6.37 1.75
N LEU A 14 -2.51 -6.47 3.03
CA LEU A 14 -3.11 -7.42 3.97
C LEU A 14 -3.62 -6.67 5.21
N ASP A 15 -4.43 -7.35 6.03
CA ASP A 15 -4.97 -6.81 7.27
C ASP A 15 -3.89 -6.51 8.33
N VAL A 16 -2.87 -7.38 8.39
CA VAL A 16 -1.68 -7.23 9.23
C VAL A 16 -0.44 -7.28 8.35
N GLU A 17 0.44 -6.30 8.52
CA GLU A 17 1.68 -6.18 7.74
C GLU A 17 2.91 -5.96 8.65
N PRO A 18 3.98 -6.77 8.50
CA PRO A 18 4.06 -7.95 7.64
C PRO A 18 3.12 -9.07 8.13
N PRO A 19 2.56 -9.90 7.22
CA PRO A 19 1.63 -10.94 7.62
C PRO A 19 2.32 -12.01 8.47
N PRO A 20 1.62 -12.61 9.45
CA PRO A 20 2.13 -13.79 10.13
C PRO A 20 2.30 -14.93 9.13
N ALA A 21 3.29 -15.81 9.34
CA ALA A 21 3.52 -16.96 8.46
C ALA A 21 2.32 -17.92 8.39
N SER A 22 1.43 -17.88 9.39
CA SER A 22 0.17 -18.63 9.44
C SER A 22 -0.98 -17.98 8.65
N ASN A 23 -0.76 -16.85 7.98
CA ASN A 23 -1.81 -16.20 7.20
C ASN A 23 -2.23 -17.12 6.02
N PRO A 24 -3.50 -17.53 5.96
CA PRO A 24 -3.97 -18.53 5.00
C PRO A 24 -3.90 -18.06 3.54
N LEU A 25 -3.82 -16.76 3.29
CA LEU A 25 -3.69 -16.22 1.94
C LEU A 25 -2.30 -16.48 1.34
N LEU A 26 -1.26 -16.63 2.17
CA LEU A 26 0.11 -16.92 1.71
C LEU A 26 0.22 -18.27 0.99
N THR A 27 -0.67 -19.21 1.31
CA THR A 27 -0.71 -20.55 0.71
C THR A 27 -2.00 -20.83 -0.05
N ALA A 28 -2.86 -19.83 -0.23
CA ALA A 28 -4.13 -20.01 -0.92
C ALA A 28 -3.91 -20.28 -2.42
N PRO A 29 -4.61 -21.25 -3.02
CA PRO A 29 -4.54 -21.48 -4.45
C PRO A 29 -5.08 -20.26 -5.21
N ASN A 30 -4.48 -19.98 -6.38
CA ASN A 30 -4.86 -18.85 -7.25
C ASN A 30 -4.75 -17.47 -6.57
N CYS A 31 -3.90 -17.35 -5.55
CA CYS A 31 -3.60 -16.09 -4.88
C CYS A 31 -2.17 -15.66 -5.18
N ILE A 32 -1.98 -14.41 -5.62
CA ILE A 32 -0.68 -13.77 -5.75
C ILE A 32 -0.64 -12.63 -4.74
N ILE A 33 0.43 -12.54 -3.95
CA ILE A 33 0.61 -11.49 -2.95
C ILE A 33 1.91 -10.76 -3.23
N THR A 34 1.84 -9.43 -3.32
CA THR A 34 3.01 -8.55 -3.33
C THR A 34 3.14 -7.86 -1.96
N PRO A 35 4.35 -7.64 -1.45
CA PRO A 35 4.55 -7.16 -0.07
C PRO A 35 4.39 -5.63 0.05
N HIS A 36 3.19 -5.10 -0.24
CA HIS A 36 2.85 -3.68 -0.17
C HIS A 36 3.79 -2.78 -0.97
N ILE A 37 3.97 -3.13 -2.25
CA ILE A 37 4.88 -2.47 -3.18
C ILE A 37 4.21 -1.95 -4.45
N ALA A 38 2.87 -1.93 -4.54
CA ALA A 38 2.19 -1.38 -5.72
C ALA A 38 2.51 0.12 -5.94
N TRP A 39 2.84 0.84 -4.86
CA TRP A 39 3.27 2.24 -4.92
C TRP A 39 4.76 2.43 -5.24
N TYR A 40 5.58 1.36 -5.29
CA TYR A 40 7.04 1.44 -5.27
C TYR A 40 7.69 1.84 -6.60
N ALA A 41 6.90 2.14 -7.64
CA ALA A 41 7.40 2.66 -8.91
C ALA A 41 8.27 3.92 -8.68
N LYS A 42 9.37 4.06 -9.44
CA LYS A 42 10.36 5.15 -9.25
C LYS A 42 9.71 6.53 -9.33
N GLU A 43 8.80 6.71 -10.27
CA GLU A 43 8.09 7.95 -10.52
C GLU A 43 7.10 8.27 -9.39
N ALA A 44 6.42 7.25 -8.85
CA ALA A 44 5.53 7.40 -7.70
C ALA A 44 6.31 7.81 -6.45
N ARG A 45 7.47 7.18 -6.20
CA ARG A 45 8.38 7.53 -5.11
C ARG A 45 8.90 8.97 -5.23
N ALA A 46 9.31 9.39 -6.42
CA ALA A 46 9.77 10.75 -6.65
C ALA A 46 8.68 11.78 -6.34
N ARG A 47 7.44 11.55 -6.82
CA ARG A 47 6.30 12.43 -6.53
C ARG A 47 5.94 12.44 -5.04
N LEU A 48 5.91 11.27 -4.39
CA LEU A 48 5.64 11.15 -2.96
C LEU A 48 6.61 12.01 -2.14
N MET A 49 7.91 11.89 -2.41
CA MET A 49 8.94 12.65 -1.69
C MET A 49 8.79 14.15 -1.92
N GLN A 50 8.47 14.58 -3.14
CA GLN A 50 8.21 15.98 -3.46
C GLN A 50 7.01 16.52 -2.67
N ILE A 51 5.87 15.82 -2.72
CA ILE A 51 4.64 16.20 -2.01
C ILE A 51 4.90 16.30 -0.49
N ALA A 52 5.65 15.35 0.08
CA ALA A 52 5.97 15.37 1.51
C ALA A 52 6.82 16.60 1.89
N ALA A 53 7.83 16.94 1.09
CA ALA A 53 8.67 18.12 1.30
C ALA A 53 7.88 19.43 1.14
N ASP A 54 6.98 19.49 0.15
CA ASP A 54 6.13 20.66 -0.11
C ASP A 54 5.13 20.87 1.03
N ASN A 55 4.48 19.80 1.52
CA ASN A 55 3.58 19.87 2.67
C ASN A 55 4.31 20.39 3.93
N LEU A 56 5.53 19.92 4.18
CA LEU A 56 6.34 20.40 5.31
C LEU A 56 6.67 21.89 5.19
N SER A 57 7.10 22.32 4.00
CA SER A 57 7.42 23.73 3.74
C SER A 57 6.20 24.63 3.92
N ALA A 58 5.04 24.19 3.43
CA ALA A 58 3.78 24.92 3.55
C ALA A 58 3.31 25.02 5.01
N PHE A 59 3.45 23.94 5.79
CA PHE A 59 3.14 23.92 7.21
C PHE A 59 4.01 24.93 7.99
N LEU A 60 5.33 24.95 7.77
CA LEU A 60 6.24 25.90 8.40
C LEU A 60 5.95 27.36 8.00
N GLY A 61 5.41 27.57 6.80
CA GLY A 61 4.96 28.88 6.32
C GLY A 61 3.57 29.30 6.81
N GLY A 62 2.92 28.53 7.68
CA GLY A 62 1.58 28.83 8.21
C GLY A 62 0.42 28.55 7.24
N ASN A 63 0.68 27.90 6.11
CA ASN A 63 -0.29 27.58 5.07
C ASN A 63 -0.39 26.06 4.87
N ALA A 64 -0.75 25.33 5.92
CA ALA A 64 -0.83 23.88 5.86
C ALA A 64 -1.79 23.41 4.74
N VAL A 65 -1.34 22.43 3.95
CA VAL A 65 -2.09 21.81 2.85
C VAL A 65 -2.23 20.31 3.08
N ASN A 66 -3.19 19.67 2.39
CA ASN A 66 -3.47 18.23 2.53
C ASN A 66 -3.73 17.83 4.00
N THR A 67 -4.42 18.69 4.75
CA THR A 67 -4.79 18.44 6.15
C THR A 67 -5.92 17.43 6.24
N VAL A 68 -5.88 16.58 7.25
CA VAL A 68 -6.93 15.62 7.58
C VAL A 68 -7.50 16.02 8.94
N GLY A 69 -8.83 16.05 9.05
CA GLY A 69 -9.56 16.46 10.26
C GLY A 69 -9.74 15.35 11.28
#